data_AF-A0A2H9MSM9-F1
#
_entry.id   AF-A0A2H9MSM9-F1
#
_cell.length_a   1.000
_cell.length_b   1.000
_cell.length_c   1.000
_cell.angle_alpha   90.00
_cell.angle_beta   90.00
_cell.angle_gamma   90.00
#
_symmetry.space_group_name_H-M   'P 1'
#
loop_
_entity.id
_entity.type
_entity.pdbx_description
1 polymer ?
#
loop_
_entity_poly.entity_id
_entity_poly.type
_entity_poly.pdbx_seq_one_letter_code
_entity_poly.pdbx_strand_id
1 'polypeptide(L)'
;MTKECGKNEQDIITDYTLFEEMVEIIFGKTGNNRILEPIKYQISKLNQRGIETEMKRFYKHNKMRLLIAEDDPRILELYRDWLKMAHQDVITATDGQKCLNIYKKEYKFAKINNLKRCFDVVILDHIMPNMTGVETASEILKINPDQRIIFASGHVRKILLESVSRINKVIEIIEKPFSIESLEDMINKNTLWKKFDEINSNQNIKTPLEKYRKALNIISQMHHK
;
A
#
# COMPACT_ATOMS: atom_id res chain seq x y z
N MET A 1 -8.08 -4.61 -27.54
CA MET A 1 -6.66 -4.20 -27.49
C MET A 1 -6.13 -4.16 -28.91
N THR A 2 -6.12 -2.96 -29.49
CA THR A 2 -5.61 -2.72 -30.84
C THR A 2 -4.10 -2.86 -30.82
N LYS A 3 -3.59 -3.83 -31.60
CA LYS A 3 -2.16 -4.01 -31.87
C LYS A 3 -1.72 -2.93 -32.86
N GLU A 4 -0.97 -1.94 -32.41
CA GLU A 4 -0.35 -0.97 -33.33
C GLU A 4 1.14 -1.23 -33.58
N CYS A 5 1.81 -2.10 -32.82
CA CYS A 5 3.24 -2.45 -33.05
C CYS A 5 3.55 -3.97 -32.99
N GLY A 6 2.54 -4.83 -32.87
CA GLY A 6 2.74 -6.29 -32.81
C GLY A 6 3.42 -6.83 -31.53
N LYS A 7 3.91 -5.95 -30.64
CA LYS A 7 4.54 -6.26 -29.34
C LYS A 7 3.56 -6.03 -28.19
N ASN A 8 3.74 -6.74 -27.07
CA ASN A 8 2.87 -6.60 -25.90
C ASN A 8 3.34 -5.45 -24.98
N GLU A 9 2.47 -5.01 -24.08
CA GLU A 9 2.73 -3.90 -23.14
C GLU A 9 3.94 -4.16 -22.22
N GLN A 10 4.12 -5.41 -21.79
CA GLN A 10 5.24 -5.83 -20.95
C GLN A 10 6.60 -5.69 -21.66
N ASP A 11 6.63 -5.98 -22.97
CA ASP A 11 7.83 -5.86 -23.81
C ASP A 11 8.25 -4.39 -23.95
N ILE A 12 7.28 -3.47 -24.02
CA ILE A 12 7.53 -2.04 -24.23
C ILE A 12 8.01 -1.36 -22.93
N ILE A 13 7.46 -1.73 -21.77
CA ILE A 13 7.81 -1.09 -20.48
C ILE A 13 9.21 -1.49 -20.00
N THR A 14 9.73 -2.64 -20.44
CA THR A 14 11.04 -3.17 -19.99
C THR A 14 12.19 -2.84 -20.93
N ASP A 15 11.92 -2.27 -22.10
CA ASP A 15 12.91 -1.90 -23.10
C ASP A 15 12.75 -0.41 -23.46
N TYR A 16 13.71 0.40 -23.02
CA TYR A 16 13.67 1.85 -23.22
C TYR A 16 13.65 2.22 -24.70
N THR A 17 14.29 1.45 -25.58
CA THR A 17 14.29 1.70 -27.02
C THR A 17 12.89 1.46 -27.62
N LEU A 18 12.19 0.42 -27.15
CA LEU A 18 10.80 0.18 -27.56
C LEU A 18 9.83 1.25 -27.05
N PHE A 19 10.07 1.76 -25.84
CA PHE A 19 9.31 2.90 -25.32
C PHE A 19 9.55 4.18 -26.13
N GLU A 20 10.79 4.47 -26.51
CA GLU A 20 11.13 5.60 -27.39
C GLU A 20 10.42 5.50 -28.75
N GLU A 21 10.48 4.33 -29.40
CA GLU A 21 9.78 4.06 -30.67
C GLU A 21 8.27 4.28 -30.53
N MET A 22 7.66 3.77 -29.45
CA MET A 22 6.23 3.97 -29.19
C MET A 22 5.87 5.45 -29.01
N VAL A 23 6.67 6.20 -28.25
CA VAL A 23 6.42 7.64 -28.02
C VAL A 23 6.54 8.42 -29.33
N GLU A 24 7.49 8.07 -30.20
CA GLU A 24 7.62 8.68 -31.51
C GLU A 24 6.43 8.35 -32.42
N ILE A 25 5.94 7.11 -32.41
CA ILE A 25 4.76 6.70 -33.19
C ILE A 25 3.49 7.45 -32.74
N ILE A 26 3.24 7.55 -31.43
CA ILE A 26 1.99 8.11 -30.89
C ILE A 26 2.01 9.64 -30.85
N PHE A 27 3.14 10.25 -30.47
CA PHE A 27 3.24 11.68 -30.18
C PHE A 27 4.16 12.45 -31.14
N GLY A 28 4.80 11.76 -32.09
CA GLY A 28 5.71 12.36 -33.07
C GLY A 28 6.85 13.13 -32.43
N LYS A 29 7.34 14.16 -33.14
CA LYS A 29 8.43 15.03 -32.67
C LYS A 29 8.14 15.75 -31.34
N THR A 30 6.86 15.93 -30.98
CA THR A 30 6.44 16.57 -29.72
C THR A 30 6.68 15.65 -28.52
N GLY A 31 6.55 14.33 -28.71
CA GLY A 31 6.83 13.33 -27.67
C GLY A 31 8.29 13.35 -27.23
N ASN A 32 9.21 13.64 -28.14
CA ASN A 32 10.64 13.68 -27.83
C ASN A 32 10.95 14.77 -26.78
N ASN A 33 10.52 16.00 -27.01
CA ASN A 33 10.81 17.12 -26.10
C ASN A 33 9.99 17.09 -24.79
N ARG A 34 8.79 16.50 -24.79
CA ARG A 34 7.89 16.54 -23.62
C ARG A 34 7.92 15.30 -22.75
N ILE A 35 8.35 14.16 -23.30
CA ILE A 35 8.32 12.86 -22.63
C ILE A 35 9.73 12.29 -22.57
N LEU A 36 10.41 12.12 -23.71
CA LEU A 36 11.71 11.45 -23.76
C LEU A 36 12.83 12.29 -23.15
N GLU A 37 12.99 13.55 -23.53
CA GLU A 37 14.05 14.44 -23.04
C GLU A 37 14.04 14.63 -21.50
N PRO A 38 12.90 14.88 -20.83
CA PRO A 38 12.85 14.90 -19.37
C PRO A 38 13.28 13.57 -18.74
N ILE A 39 12.86 12.44 -19.30
CA ILE A 39 13.23 11.11 -18.81
C ILE A 39 14.72 10.84 -19.04
N LYS A 40 15.27 11.14 -20.24
CA LYS A 40 16.70 11.08 -20.55
C LYS A 40 17.52 11.93 -19.62
N TYR A 41 17.05 13.14 -19.33
CA TYR A 41 17.70 14.05 -18.41
C TYR A 41 17.76 13.46 -16.99
N GLN A 42 16.65 12.88 -16.50
CA GLN A 42 16.67 12.17 -15.21
C GLN A 42 17.57 10.94 -15.22
N ILE A 43 17.54 10.12 -16.28
CA ILE A 43 18.45 8.98 -16.45
C ILE A 43 19.91 9.44 -16.48
N SER A 44 20.22 10.55 -17.17
CA SER A 44 21.58 11.09 -17.26
C SER A 44 22.11 11.62 -15.93
N LYS A 45 21.21 12.07 -15.04
CA LYS A 45 21.56 12.44 -13.65
C LYS A 45 21.81 11.23 -12.77
N LEU A 46 21.26 10.08 -13.13
CA LEU A 46 21.49 8.82 -12.44
C LEU A 46 22.77 8.20 -13.00
N ASN A 47 23.91 8.40 -12.31
CA ASN A 47 25.10 7.61 -12.62
C ASN A 47 24.85 6.11 -12.31
N GLN A 48 25.70 5.21 -12.80
CA GLN A 48 25.52 3.76 -12.62
C GLN A 48 25.35 3.36 -11.13
N ARG A 49 26.00 4.09 -10.21
CA ARG A 49 25.80 3.95 -8.76
C ARG A 49 24.44 4.47 -8.29
N GLY A 50 23.91 5.54 -8.86
CA GLY A 50 22.59 6.10 -8.59
C GLY A 50 21.48 5.17 -9.07
N ILE A 51 21.62 4.60 -10.27
CA ILE A 51 20.72 3.55 -10.78
C ILE A 51 20.79 2.33 -9.88
N GLU A 52 21.99 1.83 -9.56
CA GLU A 52 22.13 0.71 -8.62
C GLU A 52 21.59 1.03 -7.23
N THR A 53 21.68 2.28 -6.76
CA THR A 53 21.18 2.68 -5.45
C THR A 53 19.66 2.76 -5.44
N GLU A 54 19.04 3.35 -6.46
CA GLU A 54 17.59 3.40 -6.60
C GLU A 54 17.02 2.02 -6.88
N MET A 55 17.64 1.21 -7.74
CA MET A 55 17.27 -0.20 -7.94
C MET A 55 17.46 -1.01 -6.66
N LYS A 56 18.60 -0.89 -5.96
CA LYS A 56 18.78 -1.55 -4.66
C LYS A 56 17.73 -1.06 -3.69
N ARG A 57 17.38 0.21 -3.62
CA ARG A 57 16.33 0.73 -2.74
C ARG A 57 14.97 0.11 -3.08
N PHE A 58 14.62 0.06 -4.36
CA PHE A 58 13.41 -0.58 -4.90
C PHE A 58 13.36 -2.09 -4.60
N TYR A 59 14.50 -2.79 -4.69
CA TYR A 59 14.60 -4.25 -4.45
C TYR A 59 15.02 -4.64 -3.01
N LYS A 60 15.40 -3.69 -2.14
CA LYS A 60 15.85 -3.92 -0.75
C LYS A 60 14.68 -3.97 0.22
N HIS A 61 13.51 -3.50 -0.19
CA HIS A 61 12.30 -3.69 0.59
C HIS A 61 11.96 -5.18 0.66
N ASN A 62 11.68 -5.68 1.86
CA ASN A 62 11.26 -7.06 2.04
C ASN A 62 10.07 -7.31 1.12
N LYS A 63 10.15 -8.35 0.29
CA LYS A 63 9.04 -8.74 -0.58
C LYS A 63 7.88 -9.18 0.32
N MET A 64 6.98 -8.25 0.62
CA MET A 64 5.83 -8.46 1.50
C MET A 64 4.66 -9.06 0.71
N ARG A 65 3.76 -9.74 1.42
CA ARG A 65 2.48 -10.17 0.88
C ARG A 65 1.37 -9.23 1.34
N LEU A 66 0.70 -8.58 0.39
CA LEU A 66 -0.28 -7.52 0.65
C LEU A 66 -1.69 -7.98 0.28
N LEU A 67 -2.67 -7.55 1.07
CA LEU A 67 -4.10 -7.58 0.72
C LEU A 67 -4.64 -6.16 0.69
N ILE A 68 -5.25 -5.75 -0.41
CA ILE A 68 -5.75 -4.38 -0.59
C ILE A 68 -7.25 -4.42 -0.88
N ALA A 69 -8.04 -3.64 -0.15
CA ALA A 69 -9.46 -3.45 -0.41
C ALA A 69 -9.75 -1.98 -0.75
N GLU A 70 -10.27 -1.74 -1.94
CA GLU A 70 -10.64 -0.42 -2.49
C GLU A 70 -11.80 -0.66 -3.46
N ASP A 71 -12.85 0.17 -3.39
CA ASP A 71 -14.07 -0.05 -4.17
C ASP A 71 -14.03 0.58 -5.56
N ASP A 72 -13.16 1.56 -5.82
CA ASP A 72 -12.86 2.03 -7.17
C ASP A 72 -11.90 1.05 -7.89
N PRO A 73 -12.37 0.32 -8.93
CA PRO A 73 -11.53 -0.66 -9.63
C PRO A 73 -10.29 -0.06 -10.28
N ARG A 74 -10.33 1.22 -10.68
CA ARG A 74 -9.21 1.91 -11.35
C ARG A 74 -8.10 2.22 -10.35
N ILE A 75 -8.47 2.67 -9.14
CA ILE A 75 -7.51 2.90 -8.06
C ILE A 75 -6.93 1.57 -7.59
N LEU A 76 -7.78 0.54 -7.45
CA LEU A 76 -7.35 -0.79 -7.06
C LEU A 76 -6.36 -1.41 -8.07
N GLU A 77 -6.61 -1.22 -9.38
CA GLU A 77 -5.70 -1.61 -10.46
C GLU A 77 -4.37 -0.84 -10.39
N LEU A 78 -4.42 0.48 -10.21
CA LEU A 78 -3.22 1.30 -10.03
C LEU A 78 -2.36 0.83 -8.84
N TYR A 79 -2.97 0.58 -7.67
CA TYR A 79 -2.26 0.06 -6.51
C TYR A 79 -1.67 -1.32 -6.78
N ARG A 80 -2.43 -2.21 -7.42
CA ARG A 80 -1.98 -3.55 -7.77
C ARG A 80 -0.74 -3.49 -8.67
N ASP A 81 -0.81 -2.72 -9.74
CA ASP A 81 0.23 -2.71 -10.77
C ASP A 81 1.52 -2.07 -10.23
N TRP A 82 1.41 -0.98 -9.48
CA TRP A 82 2.57 -0.35 -8.86
C TRP A 82 3.20 -1.23 -7.76
N LEU A 83 2.40 -1.71 -6.81
CA LEU A 83 2.93 -2.44 -5.64
C LEU A 83 3.46 -3.83 -6.00
N LYS A 84 2.98 -4.45 -7.09
CA LYS A 84 3.54 -5.71 -7.60
C LYS A 84 4.99 -5.57 -8.09
N MET A 85 5.44 -4.37 -8.43
CA MET A 85 6.83 -4.15 -8.85
C MET A 85 7.82 -4.31 -7.67
N ALA A 86 7.39 -3.99 -6.44
CA ALA A 86 8.25 -3.98 -5.25
C ALA A 86 7.98 -5.13 -4.26
N HIS A 87 6.84 -5.82 -4.36
CA HIS A 87 6.39 -6.80 -3.36
C HIS A 87 6.19 -8.21 -3.91
N GLN A 88 6.13 -9.22 -3.02
CA GLN A 88 6.08 -10.62 -3.41
C GLN A 88 4.77 -10.97 -4.10
N ASP A 89 3.67 -10.51 -3.50
CA ASP A 89 2.33 -10.90 -3.89
C ASP A 89 1.35 -9.82 -3.39
N VAL A 90 0.49 -9.35 -4.29
CA VAL A 90 -0.48 -8.29 -4.02
C VAL A 90 -1.85 -8.79 -4.45
N ILE A 91 -2.67 -9.12 -3.46
CA ILE A 91 -4.04 -9.56 -3.64
C ILE A 91 -4.98 -8.39 -3.43
N THR A 92 -6.02 -8.30 -4.25
CA THR A 92 -6.95 -7.19 -4.28
C THR A 92 -8.39 -7.65 -4.04
N ALA A 93 -9.18 -6.80 -3.39
CA ALA A 93 -10.60 -6.96 -3.16
C ALA A 93 -11.34 -5.66 -3.50
N THR A 94 -12.54 -5.75 -4.06
CA THR A 94 -13.35 -4.58 -4.46
C THR A 94 -14.29 -4.07 -3.37
N ASP A 95 -14.31 -4.73 -2.20
CA ASP A 95 -15.16 -4.38 -1.07
C ASP A 95 -14.67 -5.12 0.20
N GLY A 96 -15.17 -4.69 1.35
CA GLY A 96 -14.78 -5.26 2.65
C GLY A 96 -15.19 -6.73 2.84
N GLN A 97 -16.33 -7.15 2.29
CA GLN A 97 -16.82 -8.53 2.43
C GLN A 97 -15.96 -9.51 1.63
N LYS A 98 -15.59 -9.16 0.40
CA LYS A 98 -14.64 -9.93 -0.43
C LYS A 98 -13.26 -9.97 0.22
N CYS A 99 -12.80 -8.84 0.77
CA CYS A 99 -11.54 -8.78 1.51
C CYS A 99 -11.52 -9.78 2.67
N LEU A 100 -12.56 -9.79 3.51
CA LEU A 100 -12.68 -10.72 4.63
C LEU A 100 -12.72 -12.19 4.16
N ASN A 101 -13.43 -12.49 3.07
CA ASN A 101 -13.52 -13.84 2.52
C ASN A 101 -12.15 -14.34 2.01
N ILE A 102 -11.43 -13.50 1.28
CA ILE A 102 -10.05 -13.77 0.83
C ILE A 102 -9.17 -14.01 2.06
N TYR A 103 -9.21 -13.11 3.04
CA TYR A 103 -8.40 -13.22 4.25
C TYR A 103 -8.66 -14.54 4.99
N LYS A 104 -9.91 -14.94 5.20
CA LYS A 104 -10.29 -16.20 5.86
C LYS A 104 -9.72 -17.42 5.13
N LYS A 105 -9.83 -17.45 3.79
CA LYS A 105 -9.31 -18.53 2.95
C LYS A 105 -7.79 -18.64 3.07
N GLU A 106 -7.09 -17.52 2.90
CA GLU A 106 -5.63 -17.44 2.95
C GLU A 106 -5.08 -17.74 4.34
N TYR A 107 -5.76 -17.29 5.39
CA TYR A 107 -5.41 -17.61 6.78
C TYR A 107 -5.52 -19.11 7.07
N LYS A 108 -6.61 -19.75 6.62
CA LYS A 108 -6.78 -21.21 6.75
C LYS A 108 -5.65 -21.96 6.03
N PHE A 109 -5.33 -21.55 4.79
CA PHE A 109 -4.21 -22.13 4.03
C PHE A 109 -2.88 -21.95 4.77
N ALA A 110 -2.59 -20.74 5.27
CA ALA A 110 -1.37 -20.45 6.02
C ALA A 110 -1.26 -21.32 7.28
N LYS A 111 -2.34 -21.52 8.03
CA LYS A 111 -2.37 -22.39 9.21
C LYS A 111 -2.08 -23.86 8.88
N ILE A 112 -2.68 -24.38 7.81
CA ILE A 112 -2.44 -25.76 7.36
C ILE A 112 -0.98 -25.98 6.97
N ASN A 113 -0.34 -24.96 6.40
CA ASN A 113 1.05 -25.02 5.94
C ASN A 113 2.07 -24.50 6.97
N ASN A 114 1.67 -24.31 8.24
CA ASN A 114 2.53 -23.79 9.32
C ASN A 114 3.22 -22.46 8.99
N LEU A 115 2.60 -21.62 8.17
CA LEU A 115 3.11 -20.29 7.86
C LEU A 115 2.83 -19.35 9.04
N LYS A 116 3.81 -18.49 9.36
CA LYS A 116 3.68 -17.52 10.45
C LYS A 116 2.53 -16.52 10.24
N ARG A 117 2.20 -16.21 8.97
CA ARG A 117 1.19 -15.24 8.56
C ARG A 117 0.74 -15.51 7.12
N CYS A 118 -0.49 -15.12 6.78
CA CYS A 118 -1.00 -15.15 5.40
C CYS A 118 -0.72 -13.84 4.64
N PHE A 119 -0.71 -12.72 5.34
CA PHE A 119 -0.42 -11.38 4.81
C PHE A 119 0.48 -10.63 5.77
N ASP A 120 1.42 -9.85 5.23
CA ASP A 120 2.23 -8.93 6.02
C ASP A 120 1.47 -7.66 6.37
N VAL A 121 0.68 -7.15 5.42
CA VAL A 121 -0.12 -5.93 5.58
C VAL A 121 -1.46 -6.10 4.88
N VAL A 122 -2.54 -5.69 5.55
CA VAL A 122 -3.85 -5.50 4.93
C VAL A 122 -4.12 -3.99 4.84
N ILE A 123 -4.38 -3.50 3.64
CA ILE A 123 -4.68 -2.10 3.35
C ILE A 123 -6.17 -2.02 3.03
N LEU A 124 -6.90 -1.16 3.73
CA LEU A 124 -8.35 -1.05 3.61
C LEU A 124 -8.72 0.40 3.35
N ASP A 125 -9.45 0.68 2.27
CA ASP A 125 -10.25 1.90 2.24
C ASP A 125 -11.23 1.88 3.42
N HIS A 126 -11.40 3.03 4.05
CA HIS A 126 -12.39 3.18 5.10
C HIS A 126 -13.82 3.12 4.54
N ILE A 127 -14.08 3.79 3.41
CA ILE A 127 -15.42 3.90 2.81
C ILE A 127 -15.53 2.87 1.70
N MET A 128 -16.31 1.82 1.92
CA MET A 128 -16.57 0.77 0.93
C MET A 128 -18.02 0.28 1.08
N PRO A 129 -18.64 -0.24 0.02
CA PRO A 129 -19.93 -0.90 0.11
C PRO A 129 -19.85 -2.20 0.94
N ASN A 130 -21.01 -2.64 1.44
CA ASN A 130 -21.24 -3.86 2.24
C ASN A 130 -20.60 -3.85 3.64
N MET A 131 -19.30 -3.57 3.74
CA MET A 131 -18.56 -3.50 5.01
C MET A 131 -17.54 -2.38 4.94
N THR A 132 -17.54 -1.51 5.94
CA THR A 132 -16.53 -0.46 6.08
C THR A 132 -15.14 -1.05 6.36
N GLY A 133 -14.09 -0.25 6.17
CA GLY A 133 -12.73 -0.66 6.53
C GLY A 133 -12.61 -1.07 8.00
N VAL A 134 -13.23 -0.32 8.92
CA VAL A 134 -13.18 -0.61 10.37
C VAL A 134 -13.90 -1.92 10.70
N GLU A 135 -15.04 -2.21 10.05
CA GLU A 135 -15.74 -3.49 10.22
C GLU A 135 -14.93 -4.66 9.69
N THR A 136 -14.36 -4.50 8.50
CA THR A 136 -13.50 -5.50 7.87
C THR A 136 -12.28 -5.79 8.76
N ALA A 137 -11.63 -4.75 9.28
CA ALA A 137 -10.50 -4.88 10.20
C ALA A 137 -10.89 -5.58 11.51
N SER A 138 -12.05 -5.24 12.08
CA SER A 138 -12.56 -5.88 13.30
C SER A 138 -12.71 -7.39 13.11
N GLU A 139 -13.31 -7.83 12.00
CA GLU A 139 -13.47 -9.25 11.69
C GLU A 139 -12.14 -9.96 11.41
N ILE A 140 -11.21 -9.30 10.71
CA ILE A 140 -9.85 -9.83 10.48
C ILE A 140 -9.10 -10.00 11.80
N LEU A 141 -9.18 -9.02 12.69
CA LEU A 141 -8.46 -9.03 13.97
C LEU A 141 -9.05 -10.02 14.99
N LYS A 142 -10.33 -10.39 14.88
CA LYS A 142 -10.91 -11.53 15.62
C LYS A 142 -10.27 -12.87 15.20
N ILE A 143 -9.86 -12.99 13.95
CA ILE A 143 -9.21 -14.20 13.40
C ILE A 143 -7.72 -14.22 13.72
N ASN A 144 -7.05 -13.07 13.52
CA ASN A 144 -5.63 -12.88 13.75
C ASN A 144 -5.38 -11.53 14.43
N PRO A 145 -5.27 -11.51 15.77
CA PRO A 145 -5.04 -10.27 16.51
C PRO A 145 -3.77 -9.52 16.09
N ASP A 146 -2.77 -10.20 15.54
CA ASP A 146 -1.46 -9.63 15.19
C ASP A 146 -1.37 -9.15 13.74
N GLN A 147 -2.47 -9.22 12.97
CA GLN A 147 -2.48 -8.72 11.60
C GLN A 147 -2.19 -7.21 11.59
N ARG A 148 -1.14 -6.80 10.88
CA ARG A 148 -0.90 -5.39 10.61
C ARG A 148 -1.92 -4.90 9.58
N ILE A 149 -2.60 -3.81 9.92
CA ILE A 149 -3.66 -3.19 9.12
C ILE A 149 -3.32 -1.71 8.93
N ILE A 150 -3.63 -1.21 7.74
CA ILE A 150 -3.49 0.19 7.35
C ILE A 150 -4.83 0.66 6.78
N PHE A 151 -5.36 1.77 7.28
CA PHE A 151 -6.52 2.42 6.67
C PHE A 151 -6.11 3.51 5.69
N ALA A 152 -6.76 3.56 4.54
CA ALA A 152 -6.74 4.70 3.62
C ALA A 152 -8.00 5.54 3.85
N SER A 153 -7.87 6.80 4.29
CA SER A 153 -9.06 7.62 4.62
C SER A 153 -8.80 9.12 4.53
N GLY A 154 -9.79 9.91 4.11
CA GLY A 154 -9.73 11.38 4.17
C GLY A 154 -10.01 12.00 5.56
N HIS A 155 -10.24 11.17 6.59
CA HIS A 155 -10.63 11.66 7.92
C HIS A 155 -9.86 10.96 9.06
N VAL A 156 -8.54 11.19 9.12
CA VAL A 156 -7.62 10.49 10.05
C VAL A 156 -8.12 10.45 11.49
N ARG A 157 -8.46 11.61 12.09
CA ARG A 157 -8.90 11.69 13.50
C ARG A 157 -10.16 10.89 13.78
N LYS A 158 -11.13 10.94 12.87
CA LYS A 158 -12.40 10.22 12.98
C LYS A 158 -12.15 8.71 12.97
N ILE A 159 -11.33 8.23 12.03
CA ILE A 159 -11.07 6.79 11.88
C ILE A 159 -10.22 6.27 13.03
N LEU A 160 -9.27 7.07 13.51
CA LEU A 160 -8.49 6.73 14.69
C LEU A 160 -9.38 6.55 15.92
N LEU A 161 -10.35 7.46 16.13
CA LEU A 161 -11.32 7.37 17.22
C LEU A 161 -12.24 6.15 17.07
N GLU A 162 -12.69 5.87 15.86
CA GLU A 162 -13.53 4.72 15.57
C GLU A 162 -12.77 3.40 15.79
N SER A 163 -11.50 3.34 15.39
CA SER A 163 -10.62 2.17 15.58
C SER A 163 -10.44 1.85 17.06
N VAL A 164 -10.09 2.85 17.88
CA VAL A 164 -9.91 2.59 19.32
C VAL A 164 -11.22 2.24 20.02
N SER A 165 -12.37 2.75 19.58
CA SER A 165 -13.66 2.48 20.22
C SER A 165 -14.25 1.12 19.84
N ARG A 166 -14.16 0.73 18.56
CA ARG A 166 -14.74 -0.52 18.05
C ARG A 166 -13.78 -1.71 18.11
N ILE A 167 -12.47 -1.47 17.94
CA ILE A 167 -11.45 -2.52 17.83
C ILE A 167 -10.55 -2.54 19.08
N ASN A 168 -10.57 -1.49 19.91
CA ASN A 168 -9.64 -1.31 21.03
C ASN A 168 -8.16 -1.37 20.59
N LYS A 169 -7.88 -0.94 19.36
CA LYS A 169 -6.53 -0.82 18.81
C LYS A 169 -6.35 0.51 18.08
N VAL A 170 -5.16 1.07 18.22
CA VAL A 170 -4.65 2.13 17.36
C VAL A 170 -4.15 1.46 16.08
N ILE A 171 -4.65 1.91 14.93
CA ILE A 171 -4.32 1.37 13.61
C ILE A 171 -3.67 2.48 12.78
N GLU A 172 -2.73 2.11 11.92
CA GLU A 172 -2.07 3.03 11.00
C GLU A 172 -3.07 3.59 9.99
N ILE A 173 -2.96 4.88 9.65
CA ILE A 173 -3.84 5.55 8.71
C ILE A 173 -2.98 6.37 7.75
N ILE A 174 -3.21 6.21 6.45
CA ILE A 174 -2.75 7.13 5.41
C ILE A 174 -3.89 8.03 4.97
N GLU A 175 -3.61 9.32 4.97
CA GLU A 175 -4.59 10.35 4.68
C GLU A 175 -4.79 10.50 3.17
N LYS A 176 -6.02 10.33 2.68
CA LYS A 176 -6.38 10.64 1.28
C LYS A 176 -6.51 12.18 1.11
N PRO A 177 -6.01 12.77 0.00
CA PRO A 177 -5.24 12.14 -1.07
C PRO A 177 -3.78 11.89 -0.68
N PHE A 178 -3.21 10.78 -1.14
CA PHE A 178 -1.81 10.42 -0.95
C PHE A 178 -1.19 9.95 -2.26
N SER A 179 0.14 10.07 -2.38
CA SER A 179 0.90 9.47 -3.48
C SER A 179 1.17 7.99 -3.22
N ILE A 180 1.45 7.22 -4.28
CA ILE A 180 1.78 5.80 -4.12
C ILE A 180 3.10 5.62 -3.37
N GLU A 181 4.06 6.53 -3.57
CA GLU A 181 5.32 6.56 -2.82
C GLU A 181 5.08 6.73 -1.32
N SER A 182 4.07 7.52 -0.92
CA SER A 182 3.69 7.68 0.49
C SER A 182 3.12 6.38 1.07
N LEU A 183 2.32 5.66 0.28
CA LEU A 183 1.77 4.36 0.68
C LEU A 183 2.89 3.32 0.81
N GLU A 184 3.77 3.23 -0.17
CA GLU A 184 4.94 2.34 -0.17
C GLU A 184 5.87 2.65 1.01
N ASP A 185 6.13 3.93 1.27
CA ASP A 185 6.89 4.35 2.43
C ASP A 185 6.25 3.88 3.73
N MET A 186 4.93 3.97 3.89
CA MET A 186 4.25 3.51 5.10
C MET A 186 4.24 1.98 5.22
N ILE A 187 4.07 1.25 4.12
CA ILE A 187 4.18 -0.21 4.09
C ILE A 187 5.58 -0.63 4.58
N ASN A 188 6.63 0.03 4.07
CA ASN A 188 8.01 -0.33 4.33
C ASN A 188 8.57 0.23 5.66
N LYS A 189 8.14 1.42 6.07
CA LYS A 189 8.56 2.09 7.30
C LYS A 189 7.72 1.60 8.48
N ASN A 190 8.21 0.54 9.11
CA ASN A 190 7.62 -0.05 10.31
C ASN A 190 7.68 0.85 11.57
N THR A 191 8.14 2.10 11.47
CA THR A 191 8.34 3.00 12.63
C THR A 191 7.01 3.40 13.26
N LEU A 192 6.01 3.78 12.47
CA LEU A 192 4.69 4.16 13.00
C LEU A 192 3.99 2.92 13.59
N TRP A 193 3.96 1.82 12.84
CA TRP A 193 3.49 0.53 13.30
C TRP A 193 4.06 0.15 14.67
N LYS A 194 5.39 0.17 14.85
CA LYS A 194 6.04 -0.18 16.13
C LYS A 194 5.55 0.68 17.30
N LYS A 195 5.46 2.01 17.10
CA LYS A 195 4.95 2.92 18.13
C LYS A 195 3.48 2.66 18.47
N PHE A 196 2.67 2.30 17.48
CA PHE A 196 1.26 1.97 17.71
C PHE A 196 1.10 0.59 18.35
N ASP A 197 1.95 -0.38 18.00
CA ASP A 197 1.99 -1.69 18.61
C ASP A 197 2.39 -1.62 20.09
N GLU A 198 3.35 -0.74 20.43
CA GLU A 198 3.68 -0.41 21.83
C GLU A 198 2.47 0.15 22.59
N ILE A 199 1.64 1.00 21.97
CA ILE A 199 0.41 1.48 22.60
C ILE A 199 -0.60 0.34 22.78
N ASN A 200 -0.76 -0.51 21.76
CA ASN A 200 -1.75 -1.58 21.74
C ASN A 200 -1.43 -2.70 22.75
N SER A 201 -0.15 -2.98 22.95
CA SER A 201 0.34 -4.06 23.82
C SER A 201 0.56 -3.60 25.27
N ASN A 202 0.48 -2.30 25.56
CA ASN A 202 0.75 -1.77 26.90
C ASN A 202 -0.46 -1.93 27.84
N GLN A 203 -0.32 -2.84 28.82
CA GLN A 203 -1.35 -3.15 29.82
C GLN A 203 -1.72 -1.97 30.74
N ASN A 204 -0.87 -0.95 30.83
CA ASN A 204 -1.17 0.27 31.60
C ASN A 204 -2.07 1.25 30.83
N ILE A 205 -2.25 1.08 29.50
CA ILE A 205 -3.14 1.91 28.68
C ILE A 205 -4.48 1.17 28.56
N LYS A 206 -5.38 1.43 29.52
CA LYS A 206 -6.59 0.63 29.68
C LYS A 206 -7.75 1.15 28.85
N THR A 207 -7.80 2.45 28.57
CA THR A 207 -8.98 3.06 27.94
C THR A 207 -8.76 3.38 26.46
N PRO A 208 -9.81 3.27 25.61
CA PRO A 208 -9.77 3.76 24.23
C PRO A 208 -9.34 5.22 24.11
N LEU A 209 -9.77 6.07 25.05
CA LEU A 209 -9.45 7.50 25.04
C LEU A 209 -7.96 7.78 25.28
N GLU A 210 -7.32 7.02 26.18
CA GLU A 210 -5.87 7.13 26.40
C GLU A 210 -5.08 6.68 25.17
N LYS A 211 -5.48 5.56 24.54
CA LYS A 211 -4.90 5.09 23.28
C LYS A 211 -4.98 6.15 22.20
N TYR A 212 -6.17 6.74 22.01
CA TYR A 212 -6.41 7.82 21.05
C TYR A 212 -5.52 9.03 21.29
N ARG A 213 -5.45 9.53 22.54
CA ARG A 213 -4.63 10.71 22.89
C ARG A 213 -3.14 10.47 22.62
N LYS A 214 -2.62 9.29 22.97
CA LYS A 214 -1.22 8.92 22.72
C LYS A 214 -0.93 8.81 21.22
N ALA A 215 -1.83 8.20 20.46
CA ALA A 215 -1.72 8.09 19.02
C ALA A 215 -1.69 9.47 18.33
N LEU A 216 -2.59 10.38 18.72
CA LEU A 216 -2.58 11.76 18.21
C LEU A 216 -1.25 12.48 18.47
N ASN A 217 -0.66 12.32 19.66
CA ASN A 217 0.63 12.94 19.99
C ASN A 217 1.74 12.43 19.06
N ILE A 218 1.80 11.12 18.81
CA ILE A 218 2.78 10.53 17.88
C ILE A 218 2.60 11.09 16.47
N ILE A 219 1.35 11.14 15.97
CA ILE A 219 1.06 11.65 14.63
C ILE A 219 1.51 13.11 14.52
N SER A 220 1.13 13.97 15.47
CA SER A 220 1.51 15.39 15.46
C SER A 220 3.03 15.58 15.43
N GLN A 221 3.78 14.82 16.21
CA GLN A 221 5.25 14.90 16.23
C GLN A 221 5.91 14.48 14.91
N MET A 222 5.25 13.65 14.12
CA MET A 222 5.77 13.18 12.83
C MET A 222 5.54 14.20 11.70
N HIS A 223 4.52 15.04 11.78
CA HIS A 223 4.28 16.11 10.81
C HIS A 223 5.16 17.36 11.02
N HIS A 224 5.87 17.46 12.15
CA HIS A 224 6.78 18.57 12.46
C HIS A 224 8.26 18.29 12.12
N LYS A 225 8.55 17.22 11.35
CA LYS A 225 9.90 16.86 10.88
C LYS A 225 9.93 16.81 9.36
#